data_AF-A0A960BM75-F1
#
_entry.id   AF-A0A960BM75-F1
#
_cell.length_a   1.000
_cell.length_b   1.000
_cell.length_c   1.000
_cell.angle_alpha   90.00
_cell.angle_beta   90.00
_cell.angle_gamma   90.00
#
_symmetry.space_group_name_H-M   'P 1'
#
loop_
_entity.id
_entity.type
_entity.pdbx_description
1 polymer ?
#
loop_
_entity_poly.entity_id
_entity_poly.type
_entity_poly.pdbx_seq_one_letter_code
_entity_poly.pdbx_strand_id
1 'polypeptide(L)'
;MIENVPTDDNAPQAEADQATTEKATTSKPPVKKAPTRKAPAKKTTAKKTPAKKATTAKAPAKKTTAAKAPAKKTTAKKSPAKKSPAKKSTTKKPVKAPANSAKKSAAPQSSAHGREDRPLDIVLYGATGFTGRLVAEYLAESAPAELRIGLAGRNVEKLKSVQAGIGGRAEHWPRITANSADLESLRRMARSARVVITTVGPYAKYGKPLTAACAEAGTHYVDLAGEVTFIRESADTFDEMARRHGARIVHACGFDSIPSDLGVLALHEAARAADGTGHLGDTDLVFTRLRGSFSGGTMASGALEAERLSKDKHARKLTADPYALSPDWDNDRRSDFDRDVRGPYYDDVLGTFVGPFVMAAGNARVVRRSDSLMDWAYGPQFHYREGMGTGSGVRGRMKAAALAAGLAAGTLGMTFGPTRSLAKRFMPEPGEGPSEESRRNGYFTAKLHSTTALGTQVSGEVSAKGDPGYTATALMISESAITLALGEGLPERTGVLTPASGIGVPLIERLRGAGMTITAEVAA
;
A
#
# COMPACT_ATOMS: atom_id res chain seq x y z
N MET A 1 -28.91 -68.91 -37.45
CA MET A 1 -27.51 -69.08 -37.91
C MET A 1 -26.63 -68.63 -36.75
N ILE A 2 -26.58 -69.43 -35.67
CA ILE A 2 -25.67 -70.58 -35.40
C ILE A 2 -24.25 -70.07 -35.08
N GLU A 3 -23.60 -70.30 -33.93
CA GLU A 3 -23.95 -70.95 -32.63
C GLU A 3 -22.80 -70.74 -31.59
N ASN A 4 -23.16 -70.67 -30.28
CA ASN A 4 -22.63 -71.30 -29.04
C ASN A 4 -21.12 -71.36 -28.66
N VAL A 5 -20.69 -70.75 -27.53
CA VAL A 5 -20.76 -71.12 -26.06
C VAL A 5 -20.12 -72.52 -25.69
N PRO A 6 -19.54 -72.77 -24.47
CA PRO A 6 -18.11 -72.94 -24.15
C PRO A 6 -17.81 -74.35 -23.54
N THR A 7 -16.65 -74.56 -22.89
CA THR A 7 -16.46 -75.70 -21.97
C THR A 7 -15.69 -75.32 -20.71
N ASP A 8 -16.38 -75.51 -19.59
CA ASP A 8 -15.87 -75.69 -18.22
C ASP A 8 -15.37 -77.14 -18.07
N ASP A 9 -14.42 -77.42 -17.18
CA ASP A 9 -14.47 -78.67 -16.39
C ASP A 9 -13.53 -78.66 -15.17
N ASN A 10 -14.18 -78.62 -14.00
CA ASN A 10 -14.05 -79.55 -12.86
C ASN A 10 -12.71 -79.74 -12.09
N ALA A 11 -12.76 -79.35 -10.80
CA ALA A 11 -12.10 -80.01 -9.65
C ALA A 11 -12.72 -81.43 -9.41
N PRO A 12 -12.22 -82.36 -8.53
CA PRO A 12 -11.93 -82.12 -7.10
C PRO A 12 -10.90 -83.06 -6.36
N GLN A 13 -10.64 -82.73 -5.06
CA GLN A 13 -10.29 -83.63 -3.90
C GLN A 13 -8.91 -84.37 -3.89
N ALA A 14 -8.18 -84.63 -2.78
CA ALA A 14 -8.42 -84.69 -1.33
C ALA A 14 -7.08 -84.67 -0.49
N GLU A 15 -7.20 -84.25 0.78
CA GLU A 15 -6.63 -84.80 2.05
C GLU A 15 -5.12 -85.10 2.24
N ALA A 16 -4.42 -84.40 3.17
CA ALA A 16 -4.14 -84.73 4.60
C ALA A 16 -2.73 -85.40 4.73
N ASP A 17 -1.82 -85.10 5.67
CA ASP A 17 -1.98 -84.99 7.13
C ASP A 17 -0.70 -84.41 7.82
N GLN A 18 -0.91 -83.67 8.92
CA GLN A 18 -0.16 -83.59 10.21
C GLN A 18 1.36 -83.28 10.26
N ALA A 19 1.87 -82.38 11.12
CA ALA A 19 1.65 -82.36 12.57
C ALA A 19 1.85 -80.99 13.28
N THR A 20 1.11 -80.91 14.39
CA THR A 20 0.93 -79.96 15.51
C THR A 20 2.18 -79.56 16.30
N THR A 21 2.25 -78.36 16.91
CA THR A 21 1.85 -78.18 18.32
C THR A 21 1.44 -76.73 18.69
N GLU A 22 0.47 -76.66 19.59
CA GLU A 22 -0.36 -75.53 20.02
C GLU A 22 0.24 -74.58 21.06
N LYS A 23 -0.27 -73.33 21.09
CA LYS A 23 -1.00 -72.74 22.25
C LYS A 23 -1.70 -71.44 21.79
N ALA A 24 -3.01 -71.48 21.53
CA ALA A 24 -4.12 -71.16 22.45
C ALA A 24 -4.18 -69.68 22.86
N THR A 25 -4.92 -68.84 22.11
CA THR A 25 -6.32 -68.37 22.34
C THR A 25 -6.44 -67.36 23.50
N THR A 26 -7.06 -66.19 23.39
CA THR A 26 -8.44 -65.89 22.99
C THR A 26 -8.64 -64.38 22.84
N SER A 27 -9.41 -63.98 21.84
CA SER A 27 -10.04 -62.67 21.69
C SER A 27 -11.21 -62.48 22.67
N LYS A 28 -11.33 -61.29 23.28
CA LYS A 28 -12.53 -60.81 23.99
C LYS A 28 -12.91 -59.37 23.53
N PRO A 29 -14.19 -58.98 23.67
CA PRO A 29 -14.92 -57.99 22.83
C PRO A 29 -14.68 -56.51 23.24
N PRO A 30 -15.19 -55.52 22.46
CA PRO A 30 -14.80 -54.13 22.62
C PRO A 30 -15.45 -53.49 23.84
N VAL A 31 -14.64 -52.87 24.70
CA VAL A 31 -15.11 -52.11 25.87
C VAL A 31 -15.26 -50.64 25.50
N LYS A 32 -16.51 -50.17 25.57
CA LYS A 32 -16.89 -48.75 25.59
C LYS A 32 -16.15 -48.02 26.71
N LYS A 33 -15.32 -47.01 26.40
CA LYS A 33 -14.86 -46.04 27.40
C LYS A 33 -15.86 -44.89 27.49
N ALA A 34 -16.59 -44.86 28.60
CA ALA A 34 -17.41 -43.74 29.06
C ALA A 34 -16.51 -42.55 29.49
N PRO A 35 -17.04 -41.31 29.50
CA PRO A 35 -16.26 -40.09 29.63
C PRO A 35 -15.88 -39.82 31.09
N THR A 36 -14.59 -39.62 31.38
CA THR A 36 -14.12 -39.15 32.69
C THR A 36 -14.20 -37.62 32.78
N ARG A 37 -15.27 -37.18 33.43
CA ARG A 37 -15.54 -35.81 33.89
C ARG A 37 -14.47 -35.37 34.90
N LYS A 38 -13.57 -34.44 34.52
CA LYS A 38 -12.78 -33.68 35.50
C LYS A 38 -13.66 -32.59 36.11
N ALA A 39 -13.96 -32.73 37.39
CA ALA A 39 -14.70 -31.76 38.19
C ALA A 39 -13.84 -30.50 38.51
N PRO A 40 -14.48 -29.34 38.75
CA PRO A 40 -13.80 -28.04 38.76
C PRO A 40 -13.13 -27.76 40.11
N ALA A 41 -11.86 -27.38 40.08
CA ALA A 41 -11.19 -26.83 41.26
C ALA A 41 -11.62 -25.37 41.47
N LYS A 42 -12.48 -25.15 42.48
CA LYS A 42 -12.82 -23.84 43.05
C LYS A 42 -11.55 -23.09 43.45
N LYS A 43 -11.27 -21.93 42.84
CA LYS A 43 -10.46 -20.89 43.50
C LYS A 43 -11.39 -20.00 44.31
N THR A 44 -11.42 -20.25 45.60
CA THR A 44 -12.03 -19.42 46.63
C THR A 44 -11.25 -18.12 46.80
N THR A 45 -11.97 -17.01 46.85
CA THR A 45 -11.50 -15.73 47.36
C THR A 45 -11.19 -15.82 48.85
N ALA A 46 -9.98 -15.43 49.26
CA ALA A 46 -9.66 -15.15 50.66
C ALA A 46 -8.90 -13.82 50.76
N LYS A 47 -9.58 -12.83 51.34
CA LYS A 47 -8.99 -11.61 51.91
C LYS A 47 -7.97 -11.98 52.99
N LYS A 48 -6.81 -11.33 52.98
CA LYS A 48 -6.05 -11.03 54.20
C LYS A 48 -5.65 -9.56 54.20
N THR A 49 -6.05 -8.88 55.25
CA THR A 49 -5.60 -7.55 55.72
C THR A 49 -5.04 -7.78 57.14
N PRO A 50 -4.47 -6.78 57.84
CA PRO A 50 -3.19 -6.08 57.69
C PRO A 50 -2.16 -6.47 58.78
N ALA A 51 -0.90 -6.04 58.65
CA ALA A 51 -0.02 -5.82 59.80
C ALA A 51 0.82 -4.53 59.64
N LYS A 52 0.50 -3.57 60.52
CA LYS A 52 1.25 -2.38 60.96
C LYS A 52 2.57 -2.80 61.64
N LYS A 53 3.60 -1.99 61.92
CA LYS A 53 4.06 -0.61 61.63
C LYS A 53 5.39 -0.49 62.42
N ALA A 54 6.41 0.17 61.89
CA ALA A 54 7.44 0.79 62.73
C ALA A 54 7.82 2.13 62.13
N THR A 55 7.66 3.15 62.96
CA THR A 55 7.88 4.57 62.73
C THR A 55 9.32 4.95 63.03
N THR A 56 9.91 5.82 62.22
CA THR A 56 10.87 6.83 62.71
C THR A 56 10.56 8.17 62.05
N ALA A 57 10.47 9.19 62.89
CA ALA A 57 10.10 10.56 62.58
C ALA A 57 11.34 11.46 62.52
N LYS A 58 11.31 12.50 61.68
CA LYS A 58 11.84 13.86 61.91
C LYS A 58 11.49 14.71 60.67
N ALA A 59 10.49 15.58 60.74
CA ALA A 59 10.50 16.98 61.24
C ALA A 59 10.82 18.00 60.11
N PRO A 60 10.04 19.10 59.99
CA PRO A 60 10.06 20.00 58.83
C PRO A 60 10.99 21.22 59.04
N ALA A 61 11.52 21.80 57.96
CA ALA A 61 12.21 23.09 58.01
C ALA A 61 11.70 24.07 56.93
N LYS A 62 11.42 25.28 57.40
CA LYS A 62 10.86 26.46 56.74
C LYS A 62 11.85 27.14 55.79
N LYS A 63 11.24 27.85 54.83
CA LYS A 63 11.70 29.04 54.07
C LYS A 63 13.04 29.67 54.48
N THR A 64 13.87 29.90 53.46
CA THR A 64 14.74 31.08 53.36
C THR A 64 14.75 31.60 51.93
N THR A 65 14.49 32.90 51.81
CA THR A 65 14.72 33.76 50.64
C THR A 65 16.17 34.25 50.65
N ALA A 66 16.86 34.21 49.52
CA ALA A 66 18.08 34.97 49.25
C ALA A 66 18.13 35.24 47.73
N ALA A 67 17.84 36.48 47.29
CA ALA A 67 18.76 37.61 47.15
C ALA A 67 19.64 37.51 45.89
N LYS A 68 19.28 38.32 44.90
CA LYS A 68 20.05 38.66 43.69
C LYS A 68 21.30 39.45 44.07
N ALA A 69 22.43 39.17 43.40
CA ALA A 69 23.52 40.11 43.17
C ALA A 69 24.26 39.74 41.87
N PRO A 70 24.93 40.70 41.20
CA PRO A 70 24.85 40.87 39.75
C PRO A 70 26.07 40.36 38.98
N ALA A 71 25.86 39.85 37.76
CA ALA A 71 26.94 39.61 36.80
C ALA A 71 26.93 40.65 35.67
N LYS A 72 27.98 41.47 35.72
CA LYS A 72 28.55 42.47 34.79
C LYS A 72 27.97 42.58 33.36
N LYS A 73 27.59 43.82 33.04
CA LYS A 73 27.60 44.40 31.69
C LYS A 73 28.99 44.24 31.06
N THR A 74 29.05 43.72 29.84
CA THR A 74 30.08 44.08 28.87
C THR A 74 29.39 44.61 27.61
N THR A 75 29.78 45.82 27.23
CA THR A 75 29.30 46.56 26.07
C THR A 75 30.02 46.15 24.80
N ALA A 76 29.21 45.99 23.75
CA ALA A 76 29.48 46.03 22.31
C ALA A 76 30.92 46.09 21.76
N LYS A 77 31.17 45.24 20.75
CA LYS A 77 31.87 45.64 19.52
C LYS A 77 31.04 45.25 18.30
N LYS A 78 30.44 46.27 17.67
CA LYS A 78 29.93 46.24 16.29
C LYS A 78 31.10 45.90 15.35
N SER A 79 30.88 44.99 14.42
CA SER A 79 31.69 44.88 13.20
C SER A 79 30.83 45.25 11.99
N PRO A 80 31.31 46.06 11.04
CA PRO A 80 30.47 46.66 10.01
C PRO A 80 30.17 45.67 8.88
N ALA A 81 28.91 45.62 8.46
CA ALA A 81 28.52 45.02 7.19
C ALA A 81 29.14 45.84 6.04
N LYS A 82 30.05 45.21 5.28
CA LYS A 82 30.51 45.75 4.00
C LYS A 82 29.36 45.66 2.98
N LYS A 83 28.83 46.83 2.62
CA LYS A 83 28.14 47.05 1.34
C LYS A 83 29.13 46.78 0.21
N SER A 84 28.67 46.11 -0.84
CA SER A 84 29.27 46.20 -2.17
C SER A 84 28.15 46.31 -3.21
N PRO A 85 28.37 47.07 -4.30
CA PRO A 85 27.31 47.88 -4.91
C PRO A 85 26.58 47.12 -6.02
N ALA A 86 25.28 47.41 -6.13
CA ALA A 86 24.47 47.12 -7.28
C ALA A 86 25.03 47.83 -8.53
N LYS A 87 25.35 47.07 -9.58
CA LYS A 87 25.50 47.58 -10.93
C LYS A 87 24.13 47.58 -11.61
N LYS A 88 23.61 48.78 -11.85
CA LYS A 88 22.53 49.04 -12.81
C LYS A 88 22.98 48.59 -14.20
N SER A 89 22.11 47.86 -14.89
CA SER A 89 22.13 47.74 -16.35
C SER A 89 20.71 47.98 -16.86
N THR A 90 20.63 48.91 -17.78
CA THR A 90 19.47 49.59 -18.37
C THR A 90 18.57 48.69 -19.22
N THR A 91 17.27 48.86 -19.02
CA THR A 91 16.17 48.84 -20.00
C THR A 91 16.48 48.52 -21.48
N LYS A 92 15.82 47.49 -22.03
CA LYS A 92 15.28 47.48 -23.41
C LYS A 92 13.94 46.71 -23.46
N LYS A 93 13.01 47.29 -24.24
CA LYS A 93 11.62 46.91 -24.54
C LYS A 93 11.49 45.53 -25.23
N PRO A 94 10.27 44.95 -25.31
CA PRO A 94 10.04 43.55 -25.65
C PRO A 94 10.14 43.29 -27.15
N VAL A 95 10.75 42.18 -27.53
CA VAL A 95 10.79 41.71 -28.92
C VAL A 95 9.81 40.54 -29.06
N LYS A 96 8.95 40.68 -30.08
CA LYS A 96 7.96 39.73 -30.60
C LYS A 96 8.49 38.30 -30.69
N ALA A 97 7.60 37.36 -30.36
CA ALA A 97 7.71 35.95 -30.68
C ALA A 97 7.93 35.74 -32.20
N PRO A 98 8.80 34.80 -32.60
CA PRO A 98 8.64 34.12 -33.87
C PRO A 98 7.73 32.90 -33.67
N ALA A 99 6.60 32.92 -34.36
CA ALA A 99 5.91 31.70 -34.75
C ALA A 99 6.93 30.82 -35.50
N ASN A 100 7.11 29.58 -35.06
CA ASN A 100 7.81 28.59 -35.87
C ASN A 100 6.99 27.32 -35.96
N SER A 101 6.58 27.08 -37.20
CA SER A 101 5.96 25.90 -37.77
C SER A 101 6.32 24.59 -37.09
N ALA A 102 5.28 23.82 -36.79
CA ALA A 102 5.35 22.42 -36.45
C ALA A 102 6.15 21.63 -37.51
N LYS A 103 7.39 21.27 -37.17
CA LYS A 103 8.01 20.05 -37.69
C LYS A 103 7.66 18.94 -36.71
N LYS A 104 6.74 18.07 -37.12
CA LYS A 104 6.57 16.73 -36.52
C LYS A 104 7.92 16.01 -36.61
N SER A 105 8.72 16.11 -35.55
CA SER A 105 9.81 15.18 -35.32
C SER A 105 9.18 13.91 -34.81
N ALA A 106 9.04 12.91 -35.69
CA ALA A 106 8.66 11.57 -35.29
C ALA A 106 9.67 11.11 -34.22
N ALA A 107 9.17 10.85 -33.02
CA ALA A 107 9.96 10.20 -31.99
C ALA A 107 10.42 8.83 -32.52
N PRO A 108 11.67 8.41 -32.25
CA PRO A 108 12.11 7.10 -32.66
C PRO A 108 11.26 6.05 -31.93
N GLN A 109 10.52 5.25 -32.71
CA GLN A 109 9.82 4.06 -32.21
C GLN A 109 10.86 3.03 -31.76
N SER A 110 11.42 3.15 -30.55
CA SER A 110 12.22 2.10 -29.95
C SER A 110 11.31 1.09 -29.23
N SER A 111 10.82 0.16 -30.04
CA SER A 111 10.44 -1.23 -29.72
C SER A 111 9.68 -1.52 -28.40
N ALA A 112 8.36 -1.43 -28.45
CA ALA A 112 7.51 -2.41 -27.76
C ALA A 112 7.83 -3.86 -28.19
N HIS A 113 8.48 -4.04 -29.36
CA HIS A 113 8.81 -5.32 -29.98
C HIS A 113 9.75 -6.22 -29.15
N GLY A 114 10.55 -5.70 -28.21
CA GLY A 114 11.43 -6.53 -27.37
C GLY A 114 10.84 -6.98 -26.04
N ARG A 115 9.62 -6.54 -25.69
CA ARG A 115 8.99 -6.87 -24.40
C ARG A 115 8.23 -8.19 -24.46
N GLU A 116 7.51 -8.43 -25.56
CA GLU A 116 6.75 -9.67 -25.77
C GLU A 116 7.65 -10.91 -25.85
N ASP A 117 8.87 -10.75 -26.36
CA ASP A 117 9.88 -11.82 -26.46
C ASP A 117 10.55 -12.17 -25.11
N ARG A 118 10.20 -11.49 -24.02
CA ARG A 118 10.83 -11.75 -22.71
C ARG A 118 10.45 -13.12 -22.19
N PRO A 119 11.34 -13.81 -21.46
CA PRO A 119 11.07 -15.16 -20.97
C PRO A 119 10.01 -15.22 -19.86
N LEU A 120 9.74 -14.10 -19.19
CA LEU A 120 8.77 -14.01 -18.10
C LEU A 120 7.79 -12.86 -18.33
N ASP A 121 6.53 -13.10 -18.00
CA ASP A 121 5.49 -12.08 -18.03
C ASP A 121 5.55 -11.25 -16.74
N ILE A 122 5.73 -11.92 -15.59
CA ILE A 122 5.79 -11.27 -14.27
C ILE A 122 6.99 -11.78 -13.47
N VAL A 123 7.74 -10.87 -12.85
CA VAL A 123 8.71 -11.21 -11.79
C VAL A 123 8.33 -10.54 -10.49
N LEU A 124 8.23 -11.33 -9.42
CA LEU A 124 8.02 -10.84 -8.06
C LEU A 124 9.36 -10.66 -7.32
N TYR A 125 9.80 -9.41 -7.20
CA TYR A 125 10.96 -9.04 -6.40
C TYR A 125 10.59 -8.78 -4.94
N GLY A 126 11.20 -9.55 -4.03
CA GLY A 126 10.87 -9.50 -2.60
C GLY A 126 10.00 -10.65 -2.11
N ALA A 127 9.86 -11.72 -2.89
CA ALA A 127 9.03 -12.89 -2.60
C ALA A 127 9.29 -13.55 -1.23
N THR A 128 10.48 -13.37 -0.65
CA THR A 128 10.82 -13.96 0.66
C THR A 128 10.28 -13.18 1.86
N GLY A 129 9.85 -11.93 1.67
CA GLY A 129 9.25 -11.09 2.70
C GLY A 129 7.78 -11.44 2.96
N PHE A 130 7.20 -10.95 4.05
CA PHE A 130 5.83 -11.29 4.44
C PHE A 130 4.80 -10.99 3.34
N THR A 131 4.72 -9.73 2.89
CA THR A 131 3.81 -9.34 1.80
C THR A 131 4.15 -10.04 0.49
N GLY A 132 5.45 -10.22 0.20
CA GLY A 132 5.90 -10.95 -1.00
C GLY A 132 5.41 -12.40 -1.04
N ARG A 133 5.31 -13.09 0.11
CA ARG A 133 4.73 -14.44 0.16
C ARG A 133 3.25 -14.43 -0.16
N LEU A 134 2.48 -13.49 0.41
CA LEU A 134 1.05 -13.35 0.11
C LEU A 134 0.80 -13.02 -1.36
N VAL A 135 1.67 -12.21 -1.98
CA VAL A 135 1.61 -11.93 -3.42
C VAL A 135 1.94 -13.19 -4.23
N ALA A 136 2.94 -13.97 -3.83
CA ALA A 136 3.27 -15.23 -4.50
C ALA A 136 2.13 -16.25 -4.39
N GLU A 137 1.50 -16.37 -3.22
CA GLU A 137 0.33 -17.22 -2.97
C GLU A 137 -0.84 -16.79 -3.87
N TYR A 138 -1.20 -15.51 -3.85
CA TYR A 138 -2.29 -14.98 -4.68
C TYR A 138 -2.02 -15.19 -6.17
N LEU A 139 -0.80 -14.88 -6.63
CA LEU A 139 -0.43 -15.13 -8.02
C LEU A 139 -0.63 -16.61 -8.35
N ALA A 140 -0.12 -17.53 -7.53
CA ALA A 140 -0.21 -18.96 -7.79
C ALA A 140 -1.66 -19.46 -7.91
N GLU A 141 -2.56 -18.91 -7.09
CA GLU A 141 -3.99 -19.25 -7.09
C GLU A 141 -4.77 -18.61 -8.24
N SER A 142 -4.54 -17.32 -8.53
CA SER A 142 -5.47 -16.50 -9.33
C SER A 142 -4.94 -16.01 -10.67
N ALA A 143 -3.62 -15.96 -10.90
CA ALA A 143 -3.12 -15.47 -12.18
C ALA A 143 -3.38 -16.48 -13.31
N PRO A 144 -3.71 -16.04 -14.54
CA PRO A 144 -3.91 -16.92 -15.68
C PRO A 144 -2.78 -17.93 -15.86
N ALA A 145 -3.13 -19.16 -16.25
CA ALA A 145 -2.21 -20.29 -16.27
C ALA A 145 -1.06 -20.09 -17.28
N GLU A 146 -1.31 -19.30 -18.32
CA GLU A 146 -0.40 -19.00 -19.41
C GLU A 146 0.70 -18.00 -19.00
N LEU A 147 0.48 -17.23 -17.93
CA LEU A 147 1.48 -16.26 -17.47
C LEU A 147 2.69 -16.96 -16.87
N ARG A 148 3.86 -16.66 -17.42
CA ARG A 148 5.15 -17.15 -16.96
C ARG A 148 5.64 -16.26 -15.83
N ILE A 149 5.64 -16.80 -14.62
CA ILE A 149 5.95 -16.06 -13.39
C ILE A 149 7.29 -16.52 -12.82
N GLY A 150 8.12 -15.57 -12.38
CA GLY A 150 9.37 -15.81 -11.67
C GLY A 150 9.40 -15.16 -10.28
N LEU A 151 10.14 -15.77 -9.36
CA LEU A 151 10.38 -15.22 -8.03
C LEU A 151 11.80 -14.70 -7.90
N ALA A 152 11.95 -13.48 -7.38
CA ALA A 152 13.24 -12.84 -7.23
C ALA A 152 13.53 -12.39 -5.79
N GLY A 153 14.80 -12.54 -5.40
CA GLY A 153 15.27 -12.17 -4.07
C GLY A 153 16.75 -12.44 -3.88
N ARG A 154 17.28 -12.04 -2.72
CA ARG A 154 18.72 -12.13 -2.40
C ARG A 154 19.16 -13.52 -1.95
N ASN A 155 18.23 -14.36 -1.48
CA ASN A 155 18.52 -15.64 -0.86
C ASN A 155 17.74 -16.74 -1.59
N VAL A 156 18.46 -17.53 -2.39
CA VAL A 156 17.90 -18.60 -3.22
C VAL A 156 17.24 -19.70 -2.38
N GLU A 157 17.82 -20.06 -1.24
CA GLU A 157 17.23 -21.09 -0.36
C GLU A 157 15.89 -20.64 0.21
N LYS A 158 15.77 -19.36 0.63
CA LYS A 158 14.48 -18.81 1.05
C LYS A 158 13.47 -18.77 -0.10
N LEU A 159 13.89 -18.52 -1.33
CA LEU A 159 13.00 -18.60 -2.49
C LEU A 159 12.49 -20.02 -2.70
N LYS A 160 13.37 -21.04 -2.59
CA LYS A 160 12.96 -22.45 -2.65
C LYS A 160 11.94 -22.79 -1.56
N SER A 161 12.16 -22.32 -0.33
CA SER A 161 11.20 -22.53 0.76
C SER A 161 9.84 -21.88 0.49
N VAL A 162 9.80 -20.70 -0.13
CA VAL A 162 8.54 -20.06 -0.53
C VAL A 162 7.81 -20.90 -1.59
N GLN A 163 8.53 -21.37 -2.62
CA GLN A 163 7.93 -22.22 -3.66
C GLN A 163 7.38 -23.53 -3.10
N ALA A 164 8.16 -24.23 -2.27
CA ALA A 164 7.73 -25.47 -1.65
C ALA A 164 6.55 -25.27 -0.68
N GLY A 165 6.47 -24.11 -0.02
CA GLY A 165 5.35 -23.78 0.87
C GLY A 165 4.05 -23.50 0.12
N ILE A 166 4.12 -22.96 -1.10
CA ILE A 166 2.95 -22.67 -1.94
C ILE A 166 2.52 -23.92 -2.72
N GLY A 167 3.49 -24.65 -3.28
CA GLY A 167 3.24 -25.85 -4.08
C GLY A 167 2.67 -25.57 -5.47
N GLY A 168 2.26 -26.64 -6.15
CA GLY A 168 1.58 -26.57 -7.45
C GLY A 168 2.45 -25.89 -8.52
N ARG A 169 1.87 -24.98 -9.31
CA ARG A 169 2.60 -24.30 -10.39
C ARG A 169 3.76 -23.43 -9.91
N ALA A 170 3.74 -22.99 -8.64
CA ALA A 170 4.81 -22.16 -8.07
C ALA A 170 6.12 -22.93 -7.89
N GLU A 171 6.08 -24.27 -7.79
CA GLU A 171 7.28 -25.12 -7.67
C GLU A 171 8.20 -24.99 -8.89
N HIS A 172 7.62 -24.74 -10.07
CA HIS A 172 8.33 -24.65 -11.34
C HIS A 172 8.70 -23.23 -11.74
N TRP A 173 8.29 -22.22 -10.97
CA TRP A 173 8.63 -20.83 -11.28
C TRP A 173 10.15 -20.60 -11.27
N PRO A 174 10.72 -19.90 -12.26
CA PRO A 174 12.13 -19.54 -12.24
C PRO A 174 12.49 -18.70 -11.01
N ARG A 175 13.63 -19.01 -10.40
CA ARG A 175 14.21 -18.22 -9.30
C ARG A 175 15.29 -17.30 -9.83
N ILE A 176 15.20 -16.02 -9.50
CA ILE A 176 16.16 -14.99 -9.91
C ILE A 176 16.87 -14.43 -8.68
N THR A 177 18.20 -14.49 -8.68
CA THR A 177 18.99 -13.84 -7.63
C THR A 177 19.13 -12.36 -7.94
N ALA A 178 18.56 -11.50 -7.10
CA ALA A 178 18.60 -10.05 -7.26
C ALA A 178 18.79 -9.34 -5.92
N ASN A 179 19.67 -8.33 -5.89
CA ASN A 179 20.01 -7.57 -4.69
C ASN A 179 19.92 -6.07 -4.98
N SER A 180 19.27 -5.30 -4.10
CA SER A 180 19.11 -3.86 -4.25
C SER A 180 20.45 -3.10 -4.23
N ALA A 181 21.51 -3.71 -3.69
CA ALA A 181 22.87 -3.18 -3.71
C ALA A 181 23.69 -3.58 -4.96
N ASP A 182 23.17 -4.46 -5.82
CA ASP A 182 23.82 -4.91 -7.05
C ASP A 182 22.97 -4.48 -8.26
N LEU A 183 23.34 -3.34 -8.85
CA LEU A 183 22.63 -2.74 -9.98
C LEU A 183 22.53 -3.68 -11.20
N GLU A 184 23.57 -4.46 -11.46
CA GLU A 184 23.56 -5.36 -12.62
C GLU A 184 22.61 -6.53 -12.40
N SER A 185 22.47 -7.03 -11.17
CA SER A 185 21.43 -8.01 -10.84
C SER A 185 20.01 -7.47 -11.09
N LEU A 186 19.76 -6.20 -10.77
CA LEU A 186 18.47 -5.55 -11.00
C LEU A 186 18.20 -5.35 -12.49
N ARG A 187 19.22 -4.93 -13.26
CA ARG A 187 19.12 -4.78 -14.73
C ARG A 187 18.83 -6.11 -15.41
N ARG A 188 19.53 -7.19 -15.03
CA ARG A 188 19.26 -8.54 -15.57
C ARG A 188 17.82 -8.97 -15.28
N MET A 189 17.35 -8.78 -14.05
CA MET A 189 15.97 -9.10 -13.66
C MET A 189 14.94 -8.25 -14.42
N ALA A 190 15.16 -6.94 -14.56
CA ALA A 190 14.26 -6.06 -15.29
C ALA A 190 14.16 -6.45 -16.76
N ARG A 191 15.27 -6.81 -17.41
CA ARG A 191 15.29 -7.24 -18.82
C ARG A 191 14.61 -8.59 -19.07
N SER A 192 14.49 -9.44 -18.05
CA SER A 192 13.88 -10.78 -18.21
C SER A 192 12.35 -10.80 -18.09
N ALA A 193 11.70 -9.70 -17.68
CA ALA A 193 10.27 -9.68 -17.34
C ALA A 193 9.49 -8.61 -18.09
N ARG A 194 8.23 -8.85 -18.46
CA ARG A 194 7.34 -7.79 -19.00
C ARG A 194 6.94 -6.81 -17.90
N VAL A 195 6.64 -7.35 -16.70
CA VAL A 195 6.29 -6.60 -15.49
C VAL A 195 7.14 -7.07 -14.30
N VAL A 196 7.63 -6.14 -13.49
CA VAL A 196 8.23 -6.42 -12.18
C VAL A 196 7.31 -5.91 -11.08
N ILE A 197 6.88 -6.81 -10.20
CA ILE A 197 6.27 -6.47 -8.92
C ILE A 197 7.40 -6.31 -7.90
N THR A 198 7.40 -5.27 -7.09
CA THR A 198 8.29 -5.19 -5.93
C THR A 198 7.53 -5.04 -4.63
N THR A 199 7.95 -5.84 -3.64
CA THR A 199 7.56 -5.70 -2.24
C THR A 199 8.77 -5.40 -1.35
N VAL A 200 9.87 -4.90 -1.94
CA VAL A 200 11.12 -4.60 -1.23
C VAL A 200 11.12 -3.14 -0.76
N GLY A 201 10.46 -2.92 0.38
CA GLY A 201 10.52 -1.66 1.12
C GLY A 201 11.64 -1.64 2.18
N PRO A 202 11.91 -0.49 2.81
CA PRO A 202 11.34 0.84 2.54
C PRO A 202 11.80 1.40 1.19
N TYR A 203 10.87 1.97 0.40
CA TYR A 203 11.13 2.29 -1.01
C TYR A 203 12.07 3.48 -1.17
N ALA A 204 11.99 4.46 -0.27
CA ALA A 204 12.94 5.58 -0.22
C ALA A 204 14.41 5.12 -0.09
N LYS A 205 14.67 3.91 0.41
CA LYS A 205 16.02 3.35 0.55
C LYS A 205 16.39 2.38 -0.58
N TYR A 206 15.46 1.52 -1.00
CA TYR A 206 15.77 0.40 -1.89
C TYR A 206 15.06 0.45 -3.25
N GLY A 207 14.07 1.32 -3.44
CA GLY A 207 13.24 1.37 -4.64
C GLY A 207 13.95 1.97 -5.85
N LYS A 208 14.68 3.07 -5.65
CA LYS A 208 15.27 3.88 -6.73
C LYS A 208 16.12 3.07 -7.74
N PRO A 209 17.03 2.18 -7.30
CA PRO A 209 17.81 1.35 -8.23
C PRO A 209 16.96 0.47 -9.15
N LEU A 210 15.90 -0.15 -8.61
CA LEU A 210 15.03 -1.01 -9.40
C LEU A 210 14.15 -0.20 -10.35
N THR A 211 13.62 0.94 -9.90
CA THR A 211 12.86 1.85 -10.75
C THR A 211 13.68 2.30 -11.95
N ALA A 212 14.95 2.71 -11.73
CA ALA A 212 15.88 3.06 -12.79
C ALA A 212 16.08 1.91 -13.79
N ALA A 213 16.34 0.70 -13.30
CA ALA A 213 16.53 -0.48 -14.13
C ALA A 213 15.30 -0.81 -14.98
N CYS A 214 14.09 -0.68 -14.43
CA CYS A 214 12.85 -0.92 -15.16
C CYS A 214 12.58 0.17 -16.20
N ALA A 215 12.77 1.44 -15.84
CA ALA A 215 12.60 2.55 -16.77
C ALA A 215 13.60 2.49 -17.94
N GLU A 216 14.87 2.14 -17.67
CA GLU A 216 15.92 1.95 -18.70
C GLU A 216 15.60 0.75 -19.61
N ALA A 217 15.13 -0.35 -19.05
CA ALA A 217 14.82 -1.56 -19.80
C ALA A 217 13.48 -1.51 -20.54
N GLY A 218 12.65 -0.48 -20.34
CA GLY A 218 11.28 -0.50 -20.85
C GLY A 218 10.45 -1.61 -20.19
N THR A 219 10.63 -1.86 -18.90
CA THR A 219 9.91 -2.88 -18.12
C THR A 219 8.80 -2.21 -17.32
N HIS A 220 7.60 -2.78 -17.33
CA HIS A 220 6.53 -2.29 -16.45
C HIS A 220 6.87 -2.61 -14.99
N TYR A 221 6.42 -1.75 -14.09
CA TYR A 221 6.76 -1.83 -12.68
C TYR A 221 5.54 -1.49 -11.84
N VAL A 222 5.31 -2.26 -10.77
CA VAL A 222 4.32 -1.95 -9.73
C VAL A 222 4.92 -2.09 -8.34
N ASP A 223 4.53 -1.21 -7.43
CA ASP A 223 4.94 -1.25 -6.03
C ASP A 223 3.81 -0.90 -5.03
N LEU A 224 4.16 -0.92 -3.75
CA LEU A 224 3.28 -0.55 -2.63
C LEU A 224 3.75 0.75 -1.96
N ALA A 225 4.41 1.65 -2.68
CA ALA A 225 4.97 2.85 -2.07
C ALA A 225 3.86 3.78 -1.58
N GLY A 226 3.93 4.16 -0.30
CA GLY A 226 3.13 5.25 0.29
C GLY A 226 3.97 6.50 0.56
N GLU A 227 5.29 6.42 0.36
CA GLU A 227 6.24 7.49 0.62
C GLU A 227 6.20 8.57 -0.49
N VAL A 228 5.52 9.68 -0.21
CA VAL A 228 5.38 10.84 -1.13
C VAL A 228 6.75 11.31 -1.66
N THR A 229 7.78 11.34 -0.80
CA THR A 229 9.12 11.76 -1.21
C THR A 229 9.74 10.82 -2.26
N PHE A 230 9.56 9.51 -2.11
CA PHE A 230 10.06 8.52 -3.08
C PHE A 230 9.31 8.60 -4.41
N ILE A 231 7.97 8.69 -4.38
CA ILE A 231 7.18 8.78 -5.61
C ILE A 231 7.53 10.06 -6.37
N ARG A 232 7.71 11.18 -5.65
CA ARG A 232 8.16 12.44 -6.26
C ARG A 232 9.54 12.30 -6.90
N GLU A 233 10.52 11.78 -6.18
CA GLU A 233 11.87 11.57 -6.72
C GLU A 233 11.87 10.63 -7.93
N SER A 234 11.03 9.60 -7.90
CA SER A 234 10.82 8.68 -9.03
C SER A 234 10.31 9.42 -10.26
N ALA A 235 9.24 10.21 -10.10
CA ALA A 235 8.68 11.03 -11.17
C ALA A 235 9.71 12.01 -11.75
N ASP A 236 10.40 12.77 -10.90
CA ASP A 236 11.38 13.77 -11.34
C ASP A 236 12.58 13.13 -12.06
N THR A 237 13.00 11.93 -11.63
CA THR A 237 14.23 11.29 -12.15
C THR A 237 13.97 10.40 -13.36
N PHE A 238 12.83 9.70 -13.40
CA PHE A 238 12.64 8.56 -14.31
C PHE A 238 11.48 8.69 -15.29
N ASP A 239 10.62 9.70 -15.17
CA ASP A 239 9.44 9.84 -16.04
C ASP A 239 9.82 9.95 -17.53
N GLU A 240 10.77 10.84 -17.88
CA GLU A 240 11.21 10.99 -19.27
C GLU A 240 11.83 9.71 -19.83
N MET A 241 12.68 9.03 -19.04
CA MET A 241 13.31 7.78 -19.43
C MET A 241 12.28 6.66 -19.63
N ALA A 242 11.34 6.52 -18.69
CA ALA A 242 10.26 5.55 -18.78
C ALA A 242 9.37 5.81 -19.99
N ARG A 243 9.03 7.07 -20.30
CA ARG A 243 8.29 7.43 -21.53
C ARG A 243 9.05 7.03 -22.79
N ARG A 244 10.34 7.37 -22.85
CA ARG A 244 11.21 7.08 -24.01
C ARG A 244 11.28 5.58 -24.31
N HIS A 245 11.34 4.74 -23.28
CA HIS A 245 11.41 3.28 -23.43
C HIS A 245 10.05 2.57 -23.33
N GLY A 246 8.95 3.32 -23.24
CA GLY A 246 7.59 2.79 -23.11
C GLY A 246 7.32 2.02 -21.80
N ALA A 247 8.09 2.25 -20.74
CA ALA A 247 7.81 1.69 -19.42
C ALA A 247 6.59 2.38 -18.78
N ARG A 248 5.84 1.62 -17.99
CA ARG A 248 4.82 2.13 -17.07
C ARG A 248 5.32 1.82 -15.67
N ILE A 249 5.74 2.84 -14.94
CA ILE A 249 6.18 2.74 -13.56
C ILE A 249 4.99 3.18 -12.71
N VAL A 250 4.21 2.23 -12.21
CA VAL A 250 2.96 2.51 -11.50
C VAL A 250 3.18 2.37 -10.00
N HIS A 251 3.12 3.48 -9.29
CA HIS A 251 3.30 3.48 -7.83
C HIS A 251 1.99 3.24 -7.09
N ALA A 252 2.06 2.87 -5.81
CA ALA A 252 0.93 2.81 -4.89
C ALA A 252 -0.20 1.83 -5.31
N CYS A 253 0.19 0.66 -5.85
CA CYS A 253 -0.72 -0.40 -6.30
C CYS A 253 -1.26 -1.28 -5.16
N GLY A 254 -1.41 -0.73 -3.95
CA GLY A 254 -1.94 -1.43 -2.78
C GLY A 254 -3.12 -0.69 -2.16
N PHE A 255 -3.47 -1.07 -0.94
CA PHE A 255 -4.50 -0.33 -0.17
C PHE A 255 -4.12 1.14 0.06
N ASP A 256 -2.82 1.43 0.06
CA ASP A 256 -2.25 2.77 0.20
C ASP A 256 -2.47 3.68 -1.03
N SER A 257 -3.36 3.35 -1.97
CA SER A 257 -4.05 4.35 -2.83
C SER A 257 -5.11 3.74 -3.75
N ILE A 258 -5.10 2.44 -4.07
CA ILE A 258 -6.08 1.87 -5.02
C ILE A 258 -7.54 2.21 -4.67
N PRO A 259 -8.00 2.07 -3.42
CA PRO A 259 -9.38 2.44 -3.07
C PRO A 259 -9.70 3.90 -3.35
N SER A 260 -8.74 4.79 -3.12
CA SER A 260 -8.89 6.23 -3.33
C SER A 260 -8.83 6.60 -4.80
N ASP A 261 -7.78 6.16 -5.49
CA ASP A 261 -7.47 6.54 -6.85
C ASP A 261 -8.48 5.96 -7.85
N LEU A 262 -8.75 4.64 -7.76
CA LEU A 262 -9.73 3.99 -8.65
C LEU A 262 -11.17 4.30 -8.25
N GLY A 263 -11.41 4.64 -6.98
CA GLY A 263 -12.73 5.10 -6.54
C GLY A 263 -13.12 6.42 -7.21
N VAL A 264 -12.19 7.39 -7.26
CA VAL A 264 -12.41 8.66 -7.97
C VAL A 264 -12.51 8.44 -9.48
N LEU A 265 -11.68 7.55 -10.06
CA LEU A 265 -11.82 7.18 -11.48
C LEU A 265 -13.22 6.61 -11.77
N ALA A 266 -13.77 5.76 -10.88
CA ALA A 266 -15.11 5.23 -11.06
C ALA A 266 -16.19 6.34 -11.01
N LEU A 267 -16.07 7.33 -10.09
CA LEU A 267 -16.95 8.49 -10.08
C LEU A 267 -16.85 9.30 -11.39
N HIS A 268 -15.64 9.53 -11.88
CA HIS A 268 -15.38 10.21 -13.14
C HIS A 268 -16.07 9.51 -14.32
N GLU A 269 -15.94 8.18 -14.42
CA GLU A 269 -16.60 7.40 -15.47
C GLU A 269 -18.13 7.45 -15.37
N ALA A 270 -18.68 7.39 -14.15
CA ALA A 270 -20.12 7.51 -13.93
C ALA A 270 -20.64 8.91 -14.32
N ALA A 271 -19.94 9.97 -13.92
CA ALA A 271 -20.26 11.34 -14.33
C ALA A 271 -20.17 11.51 -15.85
N ARG A 272 -19.13 10.95 -16.47
CA ARG A 272 -18.91 11.01 -17.93
C ARG A 272 -20.02 10.30 -18.70
N ALA A 273 -20.51 9.18 -18.19
CA ALA A 273 -21.65 8.47 -18.77
C ALA A 273 -22.97 9.27 -18.64
N ALA A 274 -23.13 10.04 -17.57
CA ALA A 274 -24.36 10.80 -17.31
C ALA A 274 -24.42 12.16 -18.02
N ASP A 275 -23.33 12.92 -18.06
CA ASP A 275 -23.30 14.29 -18.60
C ASP A 275 -22.30 14.54 -19.73
N GLY A 276 -21.52 13.54 -20.11
CA GLY A 276 -20.52 13.62 -21.18
C GLY A 276 -19.21 14.31 -20.81
N THR A 277 -19.10 14.91 -19.62
CA THR A 277 -17.90 15.66 -19.19
C THR A 277 -16.99 14.84 -18.29
N GLY A 278 -17.57 14.06 -17.37
CA GLY A 278 -16.80 13.39 -16.32
C GLY A 278 -16.26 14.33 -15.25
N HIS A 279 -16.66 15.61 -15.26
CA HIS A 279 -16.20 16.54 -14.25
C HIS A 279 -16.81 16.21 -12.90
N LEU A 280 -16.00 16.44 -11.87
CA LEU A 280 -16.30 16.25 -10.47
C LEU A 280 -16.10 17.57 -9.74
N GLY A 281 -16.87 17.80 -8.68
CA GLY A 281 -16.72 18.92 -7.76
C GLY A 281 -15.86 18.56 -6.54
N ASP A 282 -16.19 19.17 -5.41
CA ASP A 282 -15.68 18.77 -4.09
C ASP A 282 -16.01 17.30 -3.84
N THR A 283 -14.97 16.48 -3.74
CA THR A 283 -15.05 15.02 -3.67
C THR A 283 -14.50 14.54 -2.34
N ASP A 284 -15.34 13.90 -1.55
CA ASP A 284 -14.98 13.29 -0.28
C ASP A 284 -14.90 11.76 -0.44
N LEU A 285 -13.83 11.16 0.07
CA LEU A 285 -13.75 9.73 0.36
C LEU A 285 -13.74 9.50 1.87
N VAL A 286 -14.68 8.70 2.35
CA VAL A 286 -14.80 8.37 3.77
C VAL A 286 -14.71 6.86 3.95
N PHE A 287 -13.68 6.41 4.66
CA PHE A 287 -13.65 5.04 5.17
C PHE A 287 -14.70 4.88 6.27
N THR A 288 -15.77 4.16 5.97
CA THR A 288 -16.91 3.94 6.89
C THR A 288 -16.77 2.66 7.70
N ARG A 289 -16.01 1.69 7.17
CA ARG A 289 -15.68 0.43 7.83
C ARG A 289 -14.22 0.11 7.55
N LEU A 290 -13.47 -0.20 8.61
CA LEU A 290 -12.08 -0.59 8.47
C LEU A 290 -11.72 -1.57 9.59
N ARG A 291 -11.29 -2.78 9.22
CA ARG A 291 -10.71 -3.76 10.14
C ARG A 291 -9.45 -4.30 9.50
N GLY A 292 -8.31 -3.84 10.02
CA GLY A 292 -7.00 -4.19 9.51
C GLY A 292 -5.89 -3.88 10.51
N SER A 293 -4.68 -4.29 10.16
CA SER A 293 -3.47 -4.16 10.95
C SER A 293 -2.32 -3.66 10.09
N PHE A 294 -1.30 -3.06 10.72
CA PHE A 294 -0.09 -2.60 10.05
C PHE A 294 1.06 -3.57 10.29
N SER A 295 1.98 -3.71 9.32
CA SER A 295 3.21 -4.52 9.51
C SER A 295 4.26 -3.81 10.33
N GLY A 296 5.19 -4.59 10.88
CA GLY A 296 6.49 -4.07 11.27
C GLY A 296 7.16 -3.30 10.13
N GLY A 297 6.95 -3.73 8.87
CA GLY A 297 7.43 -3.02 7.68
C GLY A 297 6.80 -1.64 7.47
N THR A 298 5.48 -1.52 7.59
CA THR A 298 4.71 -0.28 7.45
C THR A 298 5.08 0.70 8.57
N MET A 299 5.19 0.20 9.80
CA MET A 299 5.66 1.00 10.94
C MET A 299 7.12 1.46 10.75
N ALA A 300 7.99 0.60 10.21
CA ALA A 300 9.38 0.96 9.91
C ALA A 300 9.46 2.02 8.79
N SER A 301 8.67 1.90 7.72
CA SER A 301 8.56 2.91 6.65
C SER A 301 8.08 4.24 7.21
N GLY A 302 7.01 4.25 8.00
CA GLY A 302 6.52 5.47 8.66
C GLY A 302 7.55 6.10 9.61
N ALA A 303 8.29 5.28 10.36
CA ALA A 303 9.35 5.77 11.26
C ALA A 303 10.58 6.34 10.54
N LEU A 304 10.90 5.83 9.35
CA LEU A 304 11.97 6.36 8.49
C LEU A 304 11.54 7.64 7.81
N GLU A 305 10.31 7.71 7.31
CA GLU A 305 9.76 8.94 6.73
C GLU A 305 9.71 10.04 7.80
N ALA A 306 9.21 9.74 9.00
CA ALA A 306 9.22 10.70 10.11
C ALA A 306 10.64 11.18 10.45
N GLU A 307 11.65 10.30 10.42
CA GLU A 307 13.05 10.70 10.61
C GLU A 307 13.53 11.63 9.52
N ARG A 308 13.22 11.31 8.25
CA ARG A 308 13.58 12.13 7.10
C ARG A 308 12.97 13.52 7.24
N LEU A 309 11.67 13.61 7.49
CA LEU A 309 10.95 14.88 7.69
C LEU A 309 11.45 15.68 8.90
N SER A 310 12.00 15.01 9.93
CA SER A 310 12.59 15.69 11.08
C SER A 310 13.92 16.38 10.75
N LYS A 311 14.70 15.82 9.82
CA LYS A 311 16.05 16.28 9.46
C LYS A 311 16.09 17.15 8.19
N ASP A 312 15.13 16.97 7.29
CA ASP A 312 15.11 17.61 5.98
C ASP A 312 13.92 18.58 5.86
N LYS A 313 14.23 19.89 5.86
CA LYS A 313 13.24 20.96 5.70
C LYS A 313 12.57 20.93 4.33
N HIS A 314 13.29 20.53 3.28
CA HIS A 314 12.75 20.43 1.94
C HIS A 314 11.75 19.28 1.85
N ALA A 315 12.12 18.08 2.33
CA ALA A 315 11.20 16.95 2.43
C ALA A 315 9.94 17.30 3.24
N ARG A 316 10.09 18.00 4.37
CA ARG A 316 8.95 18.45 5.17
C ARG A 316 8.03 19.40 4.41
N LYS A 317 8.58 20.35 3.65
CA LYS A 317 7.78 21.27 2.83
C LYS A 317 7.07 20.52 1.71
N LEU A 318 7.75 19.58 1.06
CA LEU A 318 7.21 18.75 -0.02
C LEU A 318 6.01 17.93 0.48
N THR A 319 6.19 17.14 1.55
CA THR A 319 5.13 16.27 2.07
C THR A 319 3.92 17.05 2.63
N ALA A 320 4.15 18.26 3.16
CA ALA A 320 3.07 19.10 3.70
C ALA A 320 2.15 19.71 2.63
N ASP A 321 2.56 19.71 1.37
CA ASP A 321 1.79 20.28 0.28
C ASP A 321 0.84 19.22 -0.34
N PRO A 322 -0.46 19.54 -0.48
CA PRO A 322 -1.45 18.65 -1.10
C PRO A 322 -1.16 18.25 -2.55
N TYR A 323 -0.29 18.96 -3.25
CA TYR A 323 -0.01 18.77 -4.67
C TYR A 323 1.37 18.14 -4.95
N ALA A 324 2.03 17.56 -3.94
CA ALA A 324 3.40 16.97 -3.98
C ALA A 324 3.76 16.12 -5.18
N LEU A 325 2.77 15.43 -5.70
CA LEU A 325 2.95 14.48 -6.78
C LEU A 325 2.44 15.02 -8.12
N SER A 326 1.94 16.26 -8.20
CA SER A 326 1.56 16.90 -9.47
C SER A 326 2.82 17.32 -10.26
N PRO A 327 2.89 17.00 -11.57
CA PRO A 327 3.91 17.50 -12.48
C PRO A 327 3.99 19.03 -12.57
N ASP A 328 2.85 19.74 -12.44
CA ASP A 328 2.76 21.21 -12.55
C ASP A 328 2.50 21.88 -11.19
N TRP A 329 3.21 21.37 -10.17
CA TRP A 329 3.11 21.75 -8.76
C TRP A 329 3.01 23.27 -8.47
N ASP A 330 3.66 24.11 -9.28
CA ASP A 330 3.68 25.58 -9.08
C ASP A 330 2.42 26.27 -9.63
N ASN A 331 1.69 25.65 -10.57
CA ASN A 331 0.52 26.22 -11.23
C ASN A 331 -0.80 25.49 -10.91
N ASP A 332 -0.77 24.47 -10.04
CA ASP A 332 -1.97 23.73 -9.64
C ASP A 332 -3.05 24.61 -9.00
N ARG A 333 -4.31 24.25 -9.25
CA ARG A 333 -5.50 24.93 -8.74
C ARG A 333 -5.74 24.62 -7.27
N ARG A 334 -5.01 25.31 -6.40
CA ARG A 334 -5.05 25.09 -4.95
C ARG A 334 -6.36 25.58 -4.32
N SER A 335 -7.04 24.70 -3.59
CA SER A 335 -8.16 25.04 -2.70
C SER A 335 -7.82 24.73 -1.24
N ASP A 336 -8.46 25.42 -0.30
CA ASP A 336 -8.41 25.05 1.11
C ASP A 336 -9.10 23.70 1.39
N PHE A 337 -10.00 23.27 0.50
CA PHE A 337 -10.63 21.95 0.53
C PHE A 337 -9.60 20.82 0.41
N ASP A 338 -8.53 21.04 -0.35
CA ASP A 338 -7.48 20.03 -0.60
C ASP A 338 -6.60 19.73 0.60
N ARG A 339 -6.72 20.50 1.68
CA ARG A 339 -5.94 20.25 2.90
C ARG A 339 -6.38 18.96 3.56
N ASP A 340 -5.40 18.17 3.99
CA ASP A 340 -5.66 16.95 4.76
C ASP A 340 -6.57 17.25 5.96
N VAL A 341 -7.53 16.37 6.24
CA VAL A 341 -8.42 16.48 7.39
C VAL A 341 -7.59 16.50 8.67
N ARG A 342 -7.61 17.63 9.40
CA ARG A 342 -6.86 17.78 10.67
C ARG A 342 -7.74 17.73 11.92
N GLY A 343 -9.05 17.90 11.74
CA GLY A 343 -10.02 17.98 12.83
C GLY A 343 -11.38 17.44 12.40
N PRO A 344 -12.30 17.28 13.35
CA PRO A 344 -13.62 16.75 13.07
C PRO A 344 -14.43 17.69 12.19
N TYR A 345 -15.05 17.17 11.13
CA TYR A 345 -16.16 17.82 10.41
C TYR A 345 -17.34 16.85 10.29
N TYR A 346 -18.50 17.37 9.92
CA TYR A 346 -19.68 16.55 9.67
C TYR A 346 -19.90 16.44 8.15
N ASP A 347 -20.06 15.22 7.67
CA ASP A 347 -20.39 14.92 6.28
C ASP A 347 -21.91 14.73 6.19
N ASP A 348 -22.58 15.69 5.53
CA ASP A 348 -24.04 15.72 5.42
C ASP A 348 -24.59 14.63 4.49
N VAL A 349 -23.82 14.22 3.47
CA VAL A 349 -24.22 13.19 2.50
C VAL A 349 -24.23 11.82 3.15
N LEU A 350 -23.21 11.52 3.95
CA LEU A 350 -23.06 10.24 4.66
C LEU A 350 -23.64 10.27 6.08
N GLY A 351 -24.09 11.43 6.56
CA GLY A 351 -24.68 11.62 7.88
C GLY A 351 -23.74 11.28 9.04
N THR A 352 -22.42 11.45 8.88
CA THR A 352 -21.39 10.97 9.82
C THR A 352 -20.35 12.04 10.16
N PHE A 353 -19.81 12.01 11.37
CA PHE A 353 -18.60 12.78 11.66
C PHE A 353 -17.38 12.11 11.04
N VAL A 354 -16.54 12.91 10.42
CA VAL A 354 -15.30 12.47 9.80
C VAL A 354 -14.11 13.03 10.57
N GLY A 355 -13.14 12.18 10.86
CA GLY A 355 -11.86 12.53 11.46
C GLY A 355 -10.69 12.22 10.51
N PRO A 356 -9.46 12.58 10.91
CA PRO A 356 -8.26 12.28 10.13
C PRO A 356 -8.10 10.79 9.88
N PHE A 357 -7.64 10.45 8.68
CA PHE A 357 -7.17 9.13 8.32
C PHE A 357 -5.67 9.16 8.03
N VAL A 358 -4.91 8.21 8.57
CA VAL A 358 -3.44 8.26 8.56
C VAL A 358 -2.83 8.21 7.15
N MET A 359 -3.45 7.46 6.21
CA MET A 359 -2.93 7.33 4.85
C MET A 359 -3.47 8.40 3.88
N ALA A 360 -4.45 9.21 4.30
CA ALA A 360 -5.01 10.29 3.47
C ALA A 360 -3.92 11.23 2.93
N ALA A 361 -2.89 11.48 3.74
CA ALA A 361 -1.77 12.34 3.37
C ALA A 361 -0.91 11.77 2.23
N GLY A 362 -0.93 10.47 1.95
CA GLY A 362 -0.34 9.90 0.74
C GLY A 362 -1.36 9.83 -0.39
N ASN A 363 -2.50 9.21 -0.10
CA ASN A 363 -3.57 8.90 -1.04
C ASN A 363 -4.07 10.12 -1.80
N ALA A 364 -4.33 11.22 -1.10
CA ALA A 364 -4.85 12.45 -1.72
C ALA A 364 -3.88 13.04 -2.76
N ARG A 365 -2.55 12.88 -2.59
CA ARG A 365 -1.58 13.33 -3.60
C ARG A 365 -1.52 12.39 -4.78
N VAL A 366 -1.75 11.09 -4.60
CA VAL A 366 -1.85 10.13 -5.70
C VAL A 366 -3.08 10.44 -6.55
N VAL A 367 -4.25 10.67 -5.94
CA VAL A 367 -5.49 11.06 -6.65
C VAL A 367 -5.28 12.33 -7.48
N ARG A 368 -4.70 13.38 -6.89
CA ARG A 368 -4.42 14.64 -7.62
C ARG A 368 -3.35 14.47 -8.71
N ARG A 369 -2.37 13.58 -8.49
CA ARG A 369 -1.42 13.21 -9.54
C ARG A 369 -2.14 12.55 -10.71
N SER A 370 -3.10 11.65 -10.44
CA SER A 370 -3.90 11.02 -11.50
C SER A 370 -4.63 12.05 -12.34
N ASP A 371 -5.32 12.98 -11.71
CA ASP A 371 -6.02 14.06 -12.41
C ASP A 371 -5.08 14.86 -13.31
N SER A 372 -3.96 15.33 -12.76
CA SER A 372 -2.95 16.09 -13.51
C SER A 372 -2.34 15.27 -14.65
N LEU A 373 -2.03 13.99 -14.42
CA LEU A 373 -1.51 13.08 -15.45
C LEU A 373 -2.54 12.73 -16.52
N MET A 374 -3.84 12.90 -16.24
CA MET A 374 -4.94 12.68 -17.18
C MET A 374 -5.42 14.00 -17.79
N ASP A 375 -4.56 15.01 -17.84
CA ASP A 375 -4.83 16.31 -18.45
C ASP A 375 -6.02 17.04 -17.78
N TRP A 376 -6.12 16.92 -16.46
CA TRP A 376 -7.18 17.51 -15.64
C TRP A 376 -8.59 17.00 -15.98
N ALA A 377 -8.69 15.71 -16.32
CA ALA A 377 -9.92 15.04 -16.73
C ALA A 377 -11.04 15.10 -15.70
N TYR A 378 -10.74 15.22 -14.40
CA TYR A 378 -11.77 15.34 -13.36
C TYR A 378 -12.38 16.75 -13.32
N GLY A 379 -11.85 17.69 -14.09
CA GLY A 379 -12.48 18.98 -14.32
C GLY A 379 -12.01 20.09 -13.39
N PRO A 380 -12.38 21.35 -13.70
CA PRO A 380 -11.81 22.53 -13.05
C PRO A 380 -12.27 22.79 -11.61
N GLN A 381 -13.35 22.13 -11.19
CA GLN A 381 -13.92 22.25 -9.85
C GLN A 381 -13.55 21.05 -8.96
N PHE A 382 -12.74 20.12 -9.47
CA PHE A 382 -12.36 18.95 -8.72
C PHE A 382 -11.44 19.33 -7.56
N HIS A 383 -11.90 19.03 -6.36
CA HIS A 383 -11.09 19.05 -5.15
C HIS A 383 -11.30 17.73 -4.42
N TYR A 384 -10.26 17.26 -3.74
CA TYR A 384 -10.31 15.93 -3.10
C TYR A 384 -9.96 16.01 -1.64
N ARG A 385 -10.71 15.28 -0.81
CA ARG A 385 -10.43 15.10 0.61
C ARG A 385 -10.75 13.68 1.05
N GLU A 386 -10.01 13.20 2.02
CA GLU A 386 -10.13 11.83 2.52
C GLU A 386 -10.11 11.78 4.05
N GLY A 387 -10.96 10.92 4.64
CA GLY A 387 -11.07 10.78 6.08
C GLY A 387 -11.68 9.48 6.58
N MET A 388 -11.77 9.37 7.91
CA MET A 388 -12.32 8.22 8.62
C MET A 388 -13.67 8.57 9.22
N GLY A 389 -14.72 7.85 8.84
CA GLY A 389 -16.04 7.97 9.42
C GLY A 389 -16.07 7.47 10.86
N THR A 390 -16.71 8.22 11.74
CA THR A 390 -16.73 7.96 13.19
C THR A 390 -18.12 7.78 13.80
N GLY A 391 -19.15 7.90 12.95
CA GLY A 391 -20.56 7.78 13.30
C GLY A 391 -21.22 9.14 13.51
N SER A 392 -22.53 9.13 13.73
CA SER A 392 -23.34 10.33 13.93
C SER A 392 -23.34 10.81 15.39
N GLY A 393 -23.84 12.03 15.59
CA GLY A 393 -24.07 12.63 16.90
C GLY A 393 -22.79 12.92 17.72
N VAL A 394 -22.99 13.26 18.99
CA VAL A 394 -21.90 13.69 19.90
C VAL A 394 -20.83 12.61 20.06
N ARG A 395 -21.21 11.33 20.11
CA ARG A 395 -20.25 10.23 20.20
C ARG A 395 -19.34 10.13 18.97
N GLY A 396 -19.88 10.33 17.77
CA GLY A 396 -19.10 10.40 16.54
C GLY A 396 -18.11 11.55 16.57
N ARG A 397 -18.59 12.77 16.87
CA ARG A 397 -17.72 13.96 17.00
C ARG A 397 -16.57 13.75 17.98
N MET A 398 -16.83 13.16 19.15
CA MET A 398 -15.79 12.88 20.14
C MET A 398 -14.76 11.86 19.64
N LYS A 399 -15.18 10.82 18.90
CA LYS A 399 -14.26 9.87 18.27
C LYS A 399 -13.40 10.54 17.20
N ALA A 400 -13.97 11.38 16.35
CA ALA A 400 -13.21 12.13 15.35
C ALA A 400 -12.19 13.10 15.99
N ALA A 401 -12.57 13.79 17.06
CA ALA A 401 -11.65 14.61 17.84
C ALA A 401 -10.53 13.79 18.49
N ALA A 402 -10.84 12.59 19.01
CA ALA A 402 -9.84 11.69 19.58
C ALA A 402 -8.85 11.19 18.52
N LEU A 403 -9.30 10.87 17.30
CA LEU A 403 -8.41 10.53 16.18
C LEU A 403 -7.46 11.69 15.85
N ALA A 404 -7.98 12.91 15.78
CA ALA A 404 -7.16 14.10 15.53
C ALA A 404 -6.11 14.34 16.61
N ALA A 405 -6.51 14.27 17.88
CA ALA A 405 -5.59 14.39 19.01
C ALA A 405 -4.53 13.27 19.01
N GLY A 406 -4.94 12.02 18.73
CA GLY A 406 -4.04 10.87 18.66
C GLY A 406 -3.00 10.99 17.56
N LEU A 407 -3.39 11.39 16.34
CA LEU A 407 -2.47 11.58 15.22
C LEU A 407 -1.49 12.73 15.47
N ALA A 408 -1.97 13.85 16.03
CA ALA A 408 -1.13 14.98 16.41
C ALA A 408 -0.11 14.58 17.48
N ALA A 409 -0.56 13.88 18.53
CA ALA A 409 0.32 13.38 19.59
C ALA A 409 1.34 12.36 19.06
N GLY A 410 0.94 11.45 18.17
CA GLY A 410 1.84 10.49 17.53
C GLY A 410 2.94 11.18 16.71
N THR A 411 2.57 12.18 15.92
CA THR A 411 3.51 12.99 15.14
C THR A 411 4.51 13.71 16.04
N LEU A 412 4.03 14.40 17.09
CA LEU A 412 4.89 15.08 18.07
C LEU A 412 5.80 14.09 18.83
N GLY A 413 5.26 12.94 19.24
CA GLY A 413 6.00 11.90 19.95
C GLY A 413 7.13 11.29 19.13
N MET A 414 7.01 11.24 17.80
CA MET A 414 8.06 10.78 16.89
C MET A 414 9.18 11.82 16.68
N THR A 415 8.90 13.11 16.90
CA THR A 415 9.90 14.19 16.80
C THR A 415 10.77 14.33 18.05
N PHE A 416 10.35 13.78 19.19
CA PHE A 416 11.09 13.83 20.45
C PHE A 416 11.91 12.53 20.66
N GLY A 417 13.24 12.65 20.70
CA GLY A 417 14.17 11.50 20.68
C GLY A 417 13.94 10.44 21.78
N PRO A 418 13.71 10.82 23.05
CA PRO A 418 13.45 9.87 24.14
C PRO A 418 12.17 9.04 23.95
N THR A 419 11.07 9.66 23.50
CA THR A 419 9.81 8.96 23.24
C THR A 419 9.90 8.04 22.03
N ARG A 420 10.69 8.42 21.02
CA ARG A 420 11.00 7.56 19.86
C ARG A 420 11.73 6.28 20.26
N SER A 421 12.69 6.35 21.19
CA SER A 421 13.43 5.18 21.70
C SER A 421 12.51 4.23 22.47
N LEU A 422 11.60 4.77 23.28
CA LEU A 422 10.62 3.98 24.03
C LEU A 422 9.59 3.31 23.10
N ALA A 423 9.10 4.02 22.09
CA ALA A 423 8.15 3.48 21.10
C ALA A 423 8.74 2.30 20.30
N LYS A 424 10.05 2.35 19.97
CA LYS A 424 10.75 1.24 19.29
C LYS A 424 10.73 -0.07 20.06
N ARG A 425 10.62 -0.03 21.40
CA ARG A 425 10.61 -1.22 22.26
C ARG A 425 9.28 -1.99 22.22
N PHE A 426 8.22 -1.37 21.73
CA PHE A 426 6.87 -1.95 21.64
C PHE A 426 6.42 -2.20 20.19
N MET A 427 7.28 -1.99 19.20
CA MET A 427 6.98 -2.29 17.80
C MET A 427 7.32 -3.76 17.47
N PRO A 428 6.46 -4.47 16.71
CA PRO A 428 6.77 -5.78 16.14
C PRO A 428 8.08 -5.77 15.33
N GLU A 429 8.75 -6.91 15.27
CA GLU A 429 10.00 -7.02 14.52
C GLU A 429 9.75 -6.88 12.99
N PRO A 430 10.69 -6.27 12.24
CA PRO A 430 10.57 -6.17 10.79
C PRO A 430 10.49 -7.57 10.13
N GLY A 431 9.37 -7.85 9.45
CA GLY A 431 9.14 -9.12 8.75
C GLY A 431 8.02 -9.98 9.34
N GLU A 432 7.49 -9.62 10.50
CA GLU A 432 6.27 -10.20 11.05
C GLU A 432 5.04 -9.41 10.59
N GLY A 433 3.98 -10.14 10.23
CA GLY A 433 2.67 -9.58 9.90
C GLY A 433 1.57 -10.21 10.77
N PRO A 434 0.32 -9.74 10.67
CA PRO A 434 -0.81 -10.23 11.46
C PRO A 434 -1.02 -11.73 11.29
N SER A 435 -1.68 -12.35 12.26
CA SER A 435 -2.09 -13.75 12.14
C SER A 435 -2.99 -13.97 10.92
N GLU A 436 -2.99 -15.19 10.40
CA GLU A 436 -3.86 -15.57 9.28
C GLU A 436 -5.34 -15.33 9.59
N GLU A 437 -5.78 -15.61 10.81
CA GLU A 437 -7.14 -15.30 11.25
C GLU A 437 -7.46 -13.80 11.17
N SER A 438 -6.55 -12.94 11.65
CA SER A 438 -6.72 -11.49 11.55
C SER A 438 -6.77 -11.03 10.10
N ARG A 439 -5.94 -11.62 9.24
CA ARG A 439 -5.94 -11.34 7.79
C ARG A 439 -7.25 -11.72 7.14
N ARG A 440 -7.75 -12.92 7.40
CA ARG A 440 -9.00 -13.45 6.83
C ARG A 440 -10.23 -12.68 7.30
N ASN A 441 -10.25 -12.24 8.56
CA ASN A 441 -11.38 -11.51 9.14
C ASN A 441 -11.32 -9.99 8.92
N GLY A 442 -10.27 -9.49 8.25
CA GLY A 442 -10.15 -8.10 7.89
C GLY A 442 -11.12 -7.70 6.77
N TYR A 443 -11.37 -6.40 6.64
CA TYR A 443 -12.19 -5.80 5.59
C TYR A 443 -12.03 -4.28 5.56
N PHE A 444 -12.49 -3.67 4.48
CA PHE A 444 -12.75 -2.23 4.45
C PHE A 444 -13.96 -1.88 3.57
N THR A 445 -14.53 -0.70 3.83
CA THR A 445 -15.52 -0.02 3.00
C THR A 445 -15.21 1.47 2.99
N ALA A 446 -14.93 2.01 1.81
CA ALA A 446 -14.85 3.43 1.53
C ALA A 446 -16.09 3.85 0.75
N LYS A 447 -16.70 4.97 1.15
CA LYS A 447 -17.76 5.61 0.39
C LYS A 447 -17.25 6.93 -0.17
N LEU A 448 -17.59 7.21 -1.42
CA LEU A 448 -17.22 8.43 -2.10
C LEU A 448 -18.48 9.18 -2.51
N HIS A 449 -18.41 10.50 -2.52
CA HIS A 449 -19.43 11.34 -3.12
C HIS A 449 -18.83 12.62 -3.70
N SER A 450 -19.49 13.16 -4.72
CA SER A 450 -19.13 14.38 -5.44
C SER A 450 -20.37 14.94 -6.17
N THR A 451 -20.19 16.05 -6.86
CA THR A 451 -21.16 16.61 -7.80
C THR A 451 -20.61 16.60 -9.22
N THR A 452 -21.47 16.38 -10.21
CA THR A 452 -21.09 16.45 -11.63
C THR A 452 -21.04 17.90 -12.13
N ALA A 453 -20.65 18.14 -13.40
CA ALA A 453 -20.68 19.47 -14.01
C ALA A 453 -22.09 20.09 -14.00
N LEU A 454 -23.13 19.26 -14.05
CA LEU A 454 -24.53 19.67 -14.04
C LEU A 454 -25.09 19.85 -12.62
N GLY A 455 -24.27 19.64 -11.58
CA GLY A 455 -24.68 19.72 -10.19
C GLY A 455 -25.41 18.47 -9.67
N THR A 456 -25.48 17.40 -10.47
CA THR A 456 -26.08 16.13 -10.04
C THR A 456 -25.15 15.43 -9.05
N GLN A 457 -25.72 14.78 -8.02
CA GLN A 457 -24.93 14.01 -7.07
C GLN A 457 -24.41 12.72 -7.72
N VAL A 458 -23.15 12.40 -7.50
CA VAL A 458 -22.55 11.11 -7.86
C VAL A 458 -21.94 10.49 -6.62
N SER A 459 -22.20 9.20 -6.39
CA SER A 459 -21.72 8.48 -5.22
C SER A 459 -21.11 7.14 -5.61
N GLY A 460 -20.21 6.63 -4.79
CA GLY A 460 -19.52 5.39 -5.07
C GLY A 460 -19.11 4.62 -3.83
N GLU A 461 -18.78 3.36 -4.02
CA GLU A 461 -18.27 2.49 -2.97
C GLU A 461 -17.04 1.73 -3.46
N VAL A 462 -16.02 1.68 -2.61
CA VAL A 462 -14.90 0.74 -2.77
C VAL A 462 -14.78 -0.12 -1.53
N SER A 463 -14.92 -1.44 -1.67
CA SER A 463 -14.88 -2.37 -0.55
C SER A 463 -14.24 -3.70 -0.90
N ALA A 464 -13.62 -4.35 0.08
CA ALA A 464 -13.06 -5.68 -0.07
C ALA A 464 -13.06 -6.45 1.26
N LYS A 465 -13.06 -7.78 1.16
CA LYS A 465 -12.73 -8.68 2.26
C LYS A 465 -11.21 -8.87 2.35
N GLY A 466 -10.76 -9.31 3.51
CA GLY A 466 -9.34 -9.46 3.82
C GLY A 466 -8.76 -8.19 4.42
N ASP A 467 -7.72 -8.37 5.22
CA ASP A 467 -7.01 -7.25 5.84
C ASP A 467 -6.50 -6.28 4.77
N PRO A 468 -6.85 -4.98 4.89
CA PRO A 468 -6.46 -3.92 3.96
C PRO A 468 -4.95 -3.88 3.68
N GLY A 469 -4.13 -3.93 4.73
CA GLY A 469 -2.68 -3.78 4.63
C GLY A 469 -1.95 -4.98 4.04
N TYR A 470 -2.64 -6.12 3.85
CA TYR A 470 -2.00 -7.36 3.42
C TYR A 470 -2.79 -8.18 2.42
N THR A 471 -3.87 -8.84 2.83
CA THR A 471 -4.59 -9.76 1.94
C THR A 471 -5.21 -9.00 0.77
N ALA A 472 -5.92 -7.90 1.07
CA ALA A 472 -6.45 -7.03 0.02
C ALA A 472 -5.33 -6.35 -0.78
N THR A 473 -4.24 -5.94 -0.12
CA THR A 473 -3.07 -5.36 -0.79
C THR A 473 -2.38 -6.34 -1.74
N ALA A 474 -2.25 -7.62 -1.36
CA ALA A 474 -1.63 -8.65 -2.19
C ALA A 474 -2.46 -8.93 -3.45
N LEU A 475 -3.79 -8.97 -3.31
CA LEU A 475 -4.73 -9.01 -4.42
C LEU A 475 -4.53 -7.80 -5.34
N MET A 476 -4.60 -6.59 -4.77
CA MET A 476 -4.50 -5.31 -5.48
C MET A 476 -3.25 -5.19 -6.36
N ILE A 477 -2.06 -5.46 -5.79
CA ILE A 477 -0.80 -5.32 -6.55
C ILE A 477 -0.63 -6.45 -7.57
N SER A 478 -1.11 -7.65 -7.26
CA SER A 478 -1.06 -8.78 -8.19
C SER A 478 -1.94 -8.50 -9.40
N GLU A 479 -3.18 -8.07 -9.19
CA GLU A 479 -4.10 -7.71 -10.27
C GLU A 479 -3.59 -6.53 -11.08
N SER A 480 -2.94 -5.55 -10.44
CA SER A 480 -2.26 -4.46 -11.16
C SER A 480 -1.19 -4.99 -12.13
N ALA A 481 -0.35 -5.92 -11.68
CA ALA A 481 0.68 -6.53 -12.52
C ALA A 481 0.12 -7.45 -13.60
N ILE A 482 -0.92 -8.23 -13.29
CA ILE A 482 -1.59 -9.10 -14.26
C ILE A 482 -2.22 -8.23 -15.35
N THR A 483 -2.91 -7.15 -14.99
CA THR A 483 -3.51 -6.22 -15.98
C THR A 483 -2.43 -5.66 -16.92
N LEU A 484 -1.30 -5.23 -16.37
CA LEU A 484 -0.17 -4.72 -17.16
C LEU A 484 0.48 -5.80 -18.05
N ALA A 485 0.54 -7.05 -17.57
CA ALA A 485 1.09 -8.17 -18.32
C ALA A 485 0.15 -8.63 -19.45
N LEU A 486 -1.16 -8.53 -19.28
CA LEU A 486 -2.11 -8.85 -20.35
C LEU A 486 -2.16 -7.74 -21.41
N GLY A 487 -2.03 -6.48 -20.99
CA GLY A 487 -1.88 -5.36 -21.92
C GLY A 487 -3.17 -4.89 -22.59
N GLU A 488 -4.31 -5.53 -22.30
CA GLU A 488 -5.59 -5.25 -22.93
C GLU A 488 -6.24 -3.96 -22.39
N GLY A 489 -6.64 -3.07 -23.30
CA GLY A 489 -7.40 -1.86 -22.97
C GLY A 489 -6.67 -0.82 -22.11
N LEU A 490 -5.35 -0.95 -21.93
CA LEU A 490 -4.56 -0.04 -21.11
C LEU A 490 -4.57 1.39 -21.67
N PRO A 491 -4.55 2.44 -20.82
CA PRO A 491 -4.33 3.81 -21.26
C PRO A 491 -3.05 3.96 -22.09
N GLU A 492 -3.09 4.82 -23.12
CA GLU A 492 -1.94 5.17 -23.96
C GLU A 492 -0.97 6.13 -23.25
N ARG A 493 -0.63 5.83 -21.99
CA ARG A 493 0.33 6.59 -21.18
C ARG A 493 1.49 5.70 -20.74
N THR A 494 2.68 6.29 -20.72
CA THR A 494 3.94 5.71 -20.25
C THR A 494 4.64 6.76 -19.38
N GLY A 495 5.65 6.35 -18.61
CA GLY A 495 6.27 7.20 -17.61
C GLY A 495 6.06 6.72 -16.19
N VAL A 496 6.11 7.65 -15.24
CA VAL A 496 5.82 7.40 -13.83
C VAL A 496 4.36 7.77 -13.56
N LEU A 497 3.55 6.76 -13.25
CA LEU A 497 2.10 6.81 -13.29
C LEU A 497 1.49 6.38 -11.95
N THR A 498 0.18 6.53 -11.87
CA THR A 498 -0.69 6.06 -10.77
C THR A 498 -1.56 4.91 -11.27
N PRO A 499 -2.24 4.15 -10.37
CA PRO A 499 -3.16 3.09 -10.79
C PRO A 499 -4.21 3.59 -11.79
N ALA A 500 -4.84 4.74 -11.53
CA ALA A 500 -5.86 5.32 -12.42
C ALA A 500 -5.28 5.76 -13.77
N SER A 501 -4.15 6.48 -13.78
CA SER A 501 -3.57 7.02 -15.02
C SER A 501 -2.80 5.99 -15.86
N GLY A 502 -2.24 4.96 -15.22
CA GLY A 502 -1.36 3.98 -15.86
C GLY A 502 -1.99 2.64 -16.19
N ILE A 503 -3.08 2.27 -15.50
CA ILE A 503 -3.79 0.99 -15.73
C ILE A 503 -5.28 1.24 -16.00
N GLY A 504 -5.92 2.14 -15.24
CA GLY A 504 -7.25 2.66 -15.54
C GLY A 504 -8.39 1.67 -15.35
N VAL A 505 -9.46 1.83 -16.14
CA VAL A 505 -10.68 1.00 -16.10
C VAL A 505 -10.41 -0.51 -16.21
N PRO A 506 -9.47 -1.01 -17.03
CA PRO A 506 -9.11 -2.43 -17.02
C PRO A 506 -8.78 -2.98 -15.62
N LEU A 507 -8.12 -2.20 -14.76
CA LEU A 507 -7.84 -2.62 -13.39
C LEU A 507 -9.11 -2.66 -12.53
N ILE A 508 -10.03 -1.71 -12.71
CA ILE A 508 -11.32 -1.71 -12.02
C ILE A 508 -12.06 -3.02 -12.32
N GLU A 509 -12.16 -3.41 -13.59
CA GLU A 509 -12.87 -4.63 -13.97
C GLU A 509 -12.19 -5.89 -13.44
N ARG A 510 -10.85 -5.95 -13.45
CA ARG A 510 -10.12 -7.09 -12.88
C ARG A 510 -10.28 -7.18 -11.37
N LEU A 511 -10.21 -6.08 -10.64
CA LEU A 511 -10.43 -6.07 -9.19
C LEU A 511 -11.87 -6.48 -8.84
N ARG A 512 -12.88 -6.07 -9.65
CA ARG A 512 -14.26 -6.57 -9.53
C ARG A 512 -14.34 -8.07 -9.74
N GLY A 513 -13.71 -8.58 -10.79
CA GLY A 513 -13.61 -10.02 -11.05
C GLY A 513 -12.92 -10.80 -9.93
N ALA A 514 -11.96 -10.18 -9.25
CA ALA A 514 -11.27 -10.73 -8.08
C ALA A 514 -12.07 -10.60 -6.76
N GLY A 515 -13.31 -10.07 -6.81
CA GLY A 515 -14.21 -10.02 -5.67
C GLY A 515 -14.16 -8.72 -4.85
N MET A 516 -13.53 -7.65 -5.36
CA MET A 516 -13.69 -6.31 -4.80
C MET A 516 -14.96 -5.63 -5.31
N THR A 517 -15.54 -4.76 -4.50
CA THR A 517 -16.54 -3.79 -4.95
C THR A 517 -15.82 -2.52 -5.34
N ILE A 518 -16.06 -2.02 -6.56
CA ILE A 518 -15.71 -0.67 -6.99
C ILE A 518 -16.91 -0.19 -7.81
N THR A 519 -17.76 0.67 -7.27
CA THR A 519 -18.99 1.12 -7.95
C THR A 519 -19.13 2.62 -7.87
N ALA A 520 -19.84 3.19 -8.84
CA ALA A 520 -20.23 4.58 -8.87
C ALA A 520 -21.57 4.70 -9.59
N GLU A 521 -22.44 5.59 -9.08
CA GLU A 521 -23.77 5.85 -9.61
C GLU A 521 -24.12 7.33 -9.46
N VAL A 522 -24.84 7.86 -10.45
CA VAL A 522 -25.36 9.23 -10.44
C VAL A 522 -26.79 9.18 -9.90
N ALA A 523 -27.13 10.10 -9.01
CA ALA A 523 -28.49 10.22 -8.48
C ALA A 523 -29.49 10.46 -9.63
N ALA A 524 -30.58 9.70 -9.60
CA ALA A 524 -31.65 9.74 -10.61
C ALA A 524 -32.43 11.06 -10.60
#